data_AF-A0A2R4MJK3-F1
#
_entry.id   AF-A0A2R4MJK3-F1
#
_cell.length_a   1.000
_cell.length_b   1.000
_cell.length_c   1.000
_cell.angle_alpha   90.00
_cell.angle_beta   90.00
_cell.angle_gamma   90.00
#
_symmetry.space_group_name_H-M   'P 1'
#
loop_
_entity.id
_entity.type
_entity.pdbx_description
1 polymer ?
#
loop_
_entity_poly.entity_id
_entity_poly.type
_entity_poly.pdbx_seq_one_letter_code
_entity_poly.pdbx_strand_id
1 'polypeptide(L)'
;MSQKINVYHIPVCPFSQRLEILLALKGQQDAVDFHVVDITKPRDPDLLAKTRGTTSLPVLETADGDILKESLVILHYLDEVIGDKPIRQQDPLRHAVENMLIAFEGPLTMTGYMMVMNQKPDERQSYIDKMLSHYRTLNDFLAHHSPNNTFLFEEFGLAEAVYTPLFMRFWFLDYFEDFDIPQTEEFARLLKWRNACVAHAATQQVSREEIVKLYYDYALGAGNGALLAGREKSSFAFTPDWRDRPWPPKDKYAHRASDQELGLTA
;
A
#
# COMPACT_ATOMS: atom_id res chain seq x y z
N MET A 1 -25.90 15.11 -16.41
CA MET A 1 -24.50 14.66 -16.30
C MET A 1 -24.57 13.36 -15.52
N SER A 2 -24.30 12.21 -16.12
CA SER A 2 -24.17 10.96 -15.37
C SER A 2 -23.01 11.15 -14.39
N GLN A 3 -23.24 11.04 -13.09
CA GLN A 3 -22.16 11.17 -12.12
C GLN A 3 -21.15 10.05 -12.35
N LYS A 4 -19.87 10.38 -12.16
CA LYS A 4 -18.75 9.45 -12.29
C LYS A 4 -18.44 8.87 -10.91
N ILE A 5 -17.87 7.66 -10.87
CA ILE A 5 -17.42 7.05 -9.62
C ILE A 5 -16.29 7.90 -9.05
N ASN A 6 -16.39 8.29 -7.77
CA ASN A 6 -15.37 9.05 -7.07
C ASN A 6 -14.66 8.18 -6.03
N VAL A 7 -13.33 8.24 -5.96
CA VAL A 7 -12.54 7.60 -4.91
C VAL A 7 -11.78 8.66 -4.14
N TYR A 8 -12.07 8.79 -2.85
CA TYR A 8 -11.31 9.63 -1.93
C TYR A 8 -10.15 8.81 -1.37
N HIS A 9 -8.93 9.33 -1.42
CA HIS A 9 -7.73 8.60 -1.00
C HIS A 9 -6.63 9.51 -0.44
N ILE A 10 -5.60 8.91 0.14
CA ILE A 10 -4.40 9.63 0.57
C ILE A 10 -3.27 9.34 -0.42
N PRO A 11 -2.32 10.27 -0.62
CA PRO A 11 -1.14 10.00 -1.46
C PRO A 11 -0.43 8.75 -0.96
N VAL A 12 0.16 8.00 -1.90
CA VAL A 12 0.90 6.76 -1.61
C VAL A 12 0.18 5.78 -0.68
N CYS A 13 -1.15 5.74 -0.60
CA CYS A 13 -1.85 4.71 0.16
C CYS A 13 -1.76 3.34 -0.54
N PRO A 14 -1.27 2.26 0.10
CA PRO A 14 -1.25 0.95 -0.56
C PRO A 14 -2.66 0.45 -0.91
N PHE A 15 -3.64 0.78 -0.06
CA PHE A 15 -5.01 0.32 -0.22
C PHE A 15 -5.72 1.00 -1.40
N SER A 16 -5.38 2.26 -1.68
CA SER A 16 -5.89 3.00 -2.84
C SER A 16 -5.17 2.58 -4.11
N GLN A 17 -3.87 2.29 -4.02
CA GLN A 17 -3.09 1.80 -5.15
C GLN A 17 -3.59 0.44 -5.68
N ARG A 18 -4.25 -0.39 -4.87
CA ARG A 18 -4.97 -1.59 -5.37
C ARG A 18 -5.95 -1.23 -6.48
N LEU A 19 -6.71 -0.16 -6.27
CA LEU A 19 -7.74 0.32 -7.19
C LEU A 19 -7.09 0.90 -8.44
N GLU A 20 -6.01 1.67 -8.28
CA GLU A 20 -5.28 2.23 -9.41
C GLU A 20 -4.64 1.13 -10.29
N ILE A 21 -4.11 0.06 -9.68
CA ILE A 21 -3.58 -1.11 -10.39
C ILE A 21 -4.70 -1.83 -11.15
N LEU A 22 -5.85 -2.07 -10.50
CA LEU A 22 -7.02 -2.69 -11.15
C LEU A 22 -7.43 -1.91 -12.41
N LEU A 23 -7.56 -0.58 -12.29
CA LEU A 23 -7.97 0.27 -13.41
C LEU A 23 -6.91 0.27 -14.52
N ALA A 24 -5.63 0.27 -14.16
CA ALA A 24 -4.53 0.16 -15.14
C ALA A 24 -4.53 -1.18 -15.87
N LEU A 25 -4.77 -2.31 -15.18
CA LEU A 25 -4.90 -3.63 -15.80
C LEU A 25 -6.07 -3.71 -16.78
N LYS A 26 -7.16 -3.00 -16.49
CA LYS A 26 -8.34 -2.93 -17.37
C LYS A 26 -8.21 -1.88 -18.49
N GLY A 27 -7.21 -1.01 -18.46
CA GLY A 27 -7.11 0.15 -19.35
C GLY A 27 -8.24 1.15 -19.15
N GLN A 28 -8.75 1.28 -17.91
CA GLN A 28 -9.91 2.08 -17.51
C GLN A 28 -9.57 3.11 -16.44
N GLN A 29 -8.36 3.68 -16.47
CA GLN A 29 -7.91 4.68 -15.49
C GLN A 29 -8.85 5.89 -15.42
N ASP A 30 -9.44 6.27 -16.55
CA ASP A 30 -10.38 7.40 -16.63
C ASP A 30 -11.81 7.03 -16.19
N ALA A 31 -12.09 5.81 -15.73
CA ALA A 31 -13.43 5.41 -15.27
C ALA A 31 -13.75 5.91 -13.84
N VAL A 32 -12.73 6.28 -13.07
CA VAL A 32 -12.85 6.73 -11.67
C VAL A 32 -12.13 8.06 -11.49
N ASP A 33 -12.75 9.00 -10.78
CA ASP A 33 -12.11 10.24 -10.38
C ASP A 33 -11.50 10.08 -8.98
N PHE A 34 -10.17 10.20 -8.88
CA PHE A 34 -9.44 10.13 -7.61
C PHE A 34 -9.31 11.51 -6.98
N HIS A 35 -9.81 11.64 -5.75
CA HIS A 35 -9.79 12.85 -4.95
C HIS A 35 -8.80 12.68 -3.79
N VAL A 36 -7.72 13.46 -3.82
CA VAL A 36 -6.70 13.42 -2.77
C VAL A 36 -7.21 14.11 -1.50
N VAL A 37 -7.08 13.42 -0.37
CA VAL A 37 -7.42 13.90 0.97
C VAL A 37 -6.15 14.20 1.74
N ASP A 38 -6.06 15.42 2.24
CA ASP A 38 -4.99 15.87 3.13
C ASP A 38 -5.20 15.32 4.55
N ILE A 39 -4.41 14.31 4.94
CA ILE A 39 -4.46 13.70 6.28
C ILE A 39 -3.74 14.51 7.35
N THR A 40 -3.07 15.59 6.99
CA THR A 40 -2.41 16.47 7.96
C THR A 40 -3.38 17.47 8.59
N LYS A 41 -4.64 17.47 8.15
CA LYS A 41 -5.72 18.37 8.60
C LYS A 41 -6.92 17.56 9.12
N PRO A 42 -7.80 18.20 9.92
CA PRO A 42 -9.09 17.60 10.23
C PRO A 42 -9.82 17.17 8.97
N ARG A 43 -10.50 16.01 9.04
CA ARG A 43 -11.21 15.47 7.90
C ARG A 43 -12.32 16.44 7.45
N ASP A 44 -12.45 16.58 6.15
CA ASP A 44 -13.54 17.33 5.52
C ASP A 44 -14.90 16.92 6.11
N PRO A 45 -15.72 17.87 6.59
CA PRO A 45 -17.01 17.58 7.23
C PRO A 45 -18.01 16.85 6.32
N ASP A 46 -18.02 17.16 5.02
CA ASP A 46 -18.93 16.51 4.06
C ASP A 46 -18.50 15.06 3.84
N LEU A 47 -17.20 14.81 3.72
CA LEU A 47 -16.67 13.45 3.65
C LEU A 47 -16.94 12.66 4.96
N LEU A 48 -16.81 13.28 6.13
CA LEU A 48 -17.19 12.65 7.40
C LEU A 48 -18.68 12.30 7.46
N ALA A 49 -19.55 13.17 6.96
CA ALA A 49 -20.99 12.92 6.91
C ALA A 49 -21.28 11.72 6.00
N LYS A 50 -20.67 11.68 4.79
CA LYS A 50 -20.79 10.55 3.85
C LYS A 50 -20.34 9.23 4.47
N THR A 51 -19.22 9.22 5.18
CA THR A 51 -18.66 8.00 5.79
C THR A 51 -19.28 7.60 7.12
N ARG A 52 -20.23 8.41 7.64
CA ARG A 52 -20.84 8.27 8.97
C ARG A 52 -19.79 8.30 10.09
N GLY A 53 -18.82 9.21 9.97
CA GLY A 53 -17.77 9.45 10.96
C GLY A 53 -16.52 8.58 10.82
N THR A 54 -16.45 7.66 9.86
CA THR A 54 -15.23 6.87 9.61
C THR A 54 -14.17 7.72 8.90
N THR A 55 -12.92 7.67 9.34
CA THR A 55 -11.79 8.40 8.74
C THR A 55 -10.89 7.56 7.83
N SER A 56 -11.06 6.24 7.85
CA SER A 56 -10.35 5.29 7.00
C SER A 56 -10.55 5.60 5.50
N LEU A 57 -9.48 5.39 4.73
CA LEU A 57 -9.45 5.56 3.28
C LEU A 57 -8.80 4.31 2.63
N PRO A 58 -9.10 3.99 1.36
CA PRO A 58 -9.98 4.72 0.44
C PRO A 58 -11.47 4.63 0.78
N VAL A 59 -12.25 5.58 0.26
CA VAL A 59 -13.72 5.59 0.24
C VAL A 59 -14.16 5.77 -1.20
N LEU A 60 -15.11 4.96 -1.66
CA LEU A 60 -15.72 5.10 -2.97
C LEU A 60 -17.13 5.66 -2.82
N GLU A 61 -17.48 6.62 -3.68
CA GLU A 61 -18.84 7.11 -3.91
C GLU A 61 -19.26 6.68 -5.32
N THR A 62 -20.34 5.91 -5.41
CA THR A 62 -20.86 5.42 -6.70
C THR A 62 -21.48 6.56 -7.50
N ALA A 63 -21.78 6.33 -8.78
CA ALA A 63 -22.52 7.28 -9.61
C ALA A 63 -23.92 7.62 -9.05
N ASP A 64 -24.50 6.76 -8.22
CA ASP A 64 -25.80 6.96 -7.59
C ASP A 64 -25.68 7.59 -6.18
N GLY A 65 -24.45 7.87 -5.72
CA GLY A 65 -24.17 8.49 -4.43
C GLY A 65 -24.02 7.53 -3.24
N ASP A 66 -23.99 6.21 -3.48
CA ASP A 66 -23.75 5.22 -2.44
C ASP A 66 -22.29 5.20 -2.01
N ILE A 67 -22.05 4.95 -0.71
CA ILE A 67 -20.72 4.96 -0.12
C ILE A 67 -20.23 3.54 0.18
N LEU A 68 -19.12 3.16 -0.45
CA LEU A 68 -18.38 1.92 -0.17
C LEU A 68 -17.07 2.21 0.56
N LYS A 69 -16.76 1.33 1.51
CA LYS A 69 -15.56 1.37 2.37
C LYS A 69 -14.88 0.00 2.32
N GLU A 70 -13.66 -0.08 2.86
CA GLU A 70 -12.77 -1.25 2.80
C GLU A 70 -12.20 -1.50 1.41
N SER A 71 -10.87 -1.47 1.28
CA SER A 71 -10.25 -1.49 -0.04
C SER A 71 -10.48 -2.78 -0.82
N LEU A 72 -10.55 -3.94 -0.16
CA LEU A 72 -10.88 -5.20 -0.83
C LEU A 72 -12.34 -5.23 -1.32
N VAL A 73 -13.27 -4.63 -0.58
CA VAL A 73 -14.68 -4.52 -1.00
C VAL A 73 -14.80 -3.58 -2.19
N ILE A 74 -14.13 -2.42 -2.13
CA ILE A 74 -14.08 -1.45 -3.23
C ILE A 74 -13.42 -2.08 -4.47
N LEU A 75 -12.31 -2.79 -4.29
CA LEU A 75 -11.60 -3.49 -5.36
C LEU A 75 -12.50 -4.52 -6.05
N HIS A 76 -13.23 -5.32 -5.28
CA HIS A 76 -14.17 -6.31 -5.83
C HIS A 76 -15.32 -5.64 -6.59
N TYR A 77 -15.93 -4.60 -6.01
CA TYR A 77 -17.00 -3.84 -6.68
C TYR A 77 -16.52 -3.26 -8.01
N LEU A 78 -15.35 -2.59 -8.03
CA LEU A 78 -14.78 -2.03 -9.26
C LEU A 78 -14.44 -3.13 -10.28
N ASP A 79 -13.98 -4.31 -9.83
CA ASP A 79 -13.67 -5.42 -10.74
C ASP A 79 -14.92 -5.98 -11.43
N GLU A 80 -16.07 -5.93 -10.76
CA GLU A 80 -17.37 -6.36 -11.28
C GLU A 80 -18.05 -5.33 -12.20
N VAL A 81 -17.94 -4.03 -11.88
CA VAL A 81 -18.72 -2.99 -12.59
C VAL A 81 -17.93 -2.27 -13.68
N ILE A 82 -16.60 -2.39 -13.72
CA ILE A 82 -15.75 -1.74 -14.73
C ILE A 82 -15.16 -2.77 -15.69
N GLY A 83 -15.38 -2.54 -16.99
CA GLY A 83 -14.87 -3.38 -18.07
C GLY A 83 -15.63 -4.71 -18.24
N ASP A 84 -15.34 -5.41 -19.33
CA ASP A 84 -16.11 -6.61 -19.71
C ASP A 84 -15.65 -7.89 -18.99
N LYS A 85 -14.43 -7.90 -18.47
CA LYS A 85 -13.83 -9.07 -17.82
C LYS A 85 -13.24 -8.71 -16.46
N PRO A 86 -13.51 -9.51 -15.42
CA PRO A 86 -12.84 -9.36 -14.15
C PRO A 86 -11.36 -9.73 -14.25
N ILE A 87 -10.52 -9.11 -13.41
CA ILE A 87 -9.13 -9.55 -13.19
C ILE A 87 -9.06 -10.74 -12.24
N ARG A 88 -10.08 -10.91 -11.37
CA ARG A 88 -10.21 -12.11 -10.55
C ARG A 88 -10.39 -13.35 -11.42
N GLN A 89 -9.97 -14.50 -10.91
CA GLN A 89 -10.20 -15.77 -11.58
C GLN A 89 -11.70 -16.04 -11.75
N GLN A 90 -12.07 -16.60 -12.90
CA GLN A 90 -13.46 -16.96 -13.19
C GLN A 90 -13.79 -18.39 -12.72
N ASP A 91 -12.79 -19.28 -12.70
CA ASP A 91 -12.94 -20.60 -12.10
C ASP A 91 -13.13 -20.45 -10.57
N PRO A 92 -14.21 -21.00 -9.99
CA PRO A 92 -14.52 -20.81 -8.58
C PRO A 92 -13.41 -21.28 -7.63
N LEU A 93 -12.74 -22.40 -7.95
CA LEU A 93 -11.69 -22.95 -7.11
C LEU A 93 -10.44 -22.05 -7.16
N ARG A 94 -10.03 -21.62 -8.35
CA ARG A 94 -8.90 -20.70 -8.51
C ARG A 94 -9.16 -19.36 -7.84
N HIS A 95 -10.39 -18.84 -7.92
CA HIS A 95 -10.77 -17.63 -7.19
C HIS A 95 -10.75 -17.83 -5.67
N ALA A 96 -11.16 -19.00 -5.17
CA ALA A 96 -11.02 -19.33 -3.76
C ALA A 96 -9.54 -19.37 -3.33
N VAL A 97 -8.64 -19.88 -4.17
CA VAL A 97 -7.19 -19.87 -3.92
C VAL A 97 -6.63 -18.44 -3.89
N GLU A 98 -7.07 -17.53 -4.76
CA GLU A 98 -6.72 -16.09 -4.67
C GLU A 98 -7.12 -15.53 -3.29
N ASN A 99 -8.35 -15.80 -2.86
CA ASN A 99 -8.88 -15.30 -1.60
C ASN A 99 -8.16 -15.91 -0.38
N MET A 100 -7.75 -17.18 -0.43
CA MET A 100 -6.91 -17.78 0.62
C MET A 100 -5.57 -17.05 0.72
N LEU A 101 -4.93 -16.71 -0.41
CA LEU A 101 -3.70 -15.94 -0.40
C LEU A 101 -3.94 -14.52 0.15
N ILE A 102 -4.99 -13.85 -0.30
CA ILE A 102 -5.39 -12.50 0.15
C ILE A 102 -5.66 -12.49 1.66
N ALA A 103 -6.20 -13.56 2.24
CA ALA A 103 -6.46 -13.62 3.68
C ALA A 103 -5.21 -13.44 4.56
N PHE A 104 -4.00 -13.71 4.05
CA PHE A 104 -2.75 -13.46 4.78
C PHE A 104 -2.29 -11.99 4.77
N GLU A 105 -2.91 -11.12 3.96
CA GLU A 105 -2.42 -9.77 3.70
C GLU A 105 -2.50 -8.83 4.91
N GLY A 106 -3.55 -8.98 5.73
CA GLY A 106 -3.79 -8.15 6.92
C GLY A 106 -2.69 -8.29 7.98
N PRO A 107 -2.40 -9.50 8.51
CA PRO A 107 -1.32 -9.71 9.47
C PRO A 107 0.07 -9.30 8.96
N LEU A 108 0.38 -9.56 7.68
CA LEU A 108 1.62 -9.11 7.05
C LEU A 108 1.73 -7.58 7.05
N THR A 109 0.68 -6.91 6.57
CA THR A 109 0.61 -5.45 6.53
C THR A 109 0.81 -4.86 7.92
N MET A 110 0.05 -5.35 8.91
CA MET A 110 0.17 -4.88 10.29
C MET A 110 1.59 -5.04 10.83
N THR A 111 2.21 -6.20 10.59
CA THR A 111 3.58 -6.47 11.06
C THR A 111 4.59 -5.50 10.45
N GLY A 112 4.54 -5.28 9.12
CA GLY A 112 5.46 -4.35 8.45
C GLY A 112 5.27 -2.90 8.89
N TYR A 113 4.02 -2.46 9.08
CA TYR A 113 3.74 -1.12 9.59
C TYR A 113 4.18 -0.93 11.05
N MET A 114 3.96 -1.93 11.91
CA MET A 114 4.44 -1.88 13.29
C MET A 114 5.96 -1.91 13.39
N MET A 115 6.62 -2.64 12.48
CA MET A 115 8.08 -2.66 12.38
C MET A 115 8.63 -1.29 12.02
N VAL A 116 8.15 -0.64 10.96
CA VAL A 116 8.65 0.69 10.58
C VAL A 116 8.36 1.73 11.68
N MET A 117 7.22 1.63 12.37
CA MET A 117 6.85 2.53 13.47
C MET A 117 7.57 2.25 14.79
N ASN A 118 8.23 1.09 14.95
CA ASN A 118 8.96 0.75 16.15
C ASN A 118 10.08 1.76 16.43
N GLN A 119 10.13 2.28 17.67
CA GLN A 119 11.17 3.20 18.15
C GLN A 119 12.11 2.57 19.19
N LYS A 120 12.00 1.26 19.40
CA LYS A 120 12.76 0.51 20.40
C LYS A 120 13.73 -0.47 19.72
N PRO A 121 15.04 -0.16 19.65
CA PRO A 121 16.01 -0.99 18.93
C PRO A 121 16.03 -2.46 19.37
N ASP A 122 15.80 -2.73 20.65
CA ASP A 122 15.75 -4.05 21.26
C ASP A 122 14.54 -4.89 20.81
N GLU A 123 13.44 -4.27 20.38
CA GLU A 123 12.28 -4.98 19.83
C GLU A 123 12.41 -5.30 18.32
N ARG A 124 13.39 -4.69 17.62
CA ARG A 124 13.55 -4.82 16.16
C ARG A 124 13.64 -6.28 15.69
N GLN A 125 14.40 -7.10 16.39
CA GLN A 125 14.58 -8.52 16.01
C GLN A 125 13.26 -9.29 16.04
N SER A 126 12.38 -9.00 17.01
CA SER A 126 11.06 -9.67 17.10
C SER A 126 10.19 -9.37 15.87
N TYR A 127 10.26 -8.16 15.32
CA TYR A 127 9.54 -7.80 14.11
C TYR A 127 10.13 -8.49 12.87
N ILE A 128 11.46 -8.56 12.77
CA ILE A 128 12.15 -9.32 11.71
C ILE A 128 11.67 -10.77 11.70
N ASP A 129 11.67 -11.44 12.86
CA ASP A 129 11.27 -12.85 12.96
C ASP A 129 9.81 -13.05 12.52
N LYS A 130 8.91 -12.13 12.88
CA LYS A 130 7.51 -12.15 12.43
C LYS A 130 7.37 -11.92 10.93
N MET A 131 8.10 -10.97 10.36
CA MET A 131 8.11 -10.72 8.91
C MET A 131 8.62 -11.93 8.14
N LEU A 132 9.71 -12.55 8.59
CA LEU A 132 10.23 -13.78 8.00
C LEU A 132 9.25 -14.95 8.11
N SER A 133 8.48 -15.04 9.19
CA SER A 133 7.41 -16.03 9.34
C SER A 133 6.31 -15.82 8.28
N HIS A 134 5.85 -14.58 8.08
CA HIS A 134 4.86 -14.29 7.03
C HIS A 134 5.39 -14.61 5.63
N TYR A 135 6.66 -14.27 5.36
CA TYR A 135 7.30 -14.58 4.08
C TYR A 135 7.45 -16.08 3.84
N ARG A 136 7.77 -16.88 4.86
CA ARG A 136 7.76 -18.35 4.76
C ARG A 136 6.36 -18.87 4.40
N THR A 137 5.32 -18.41 5.09
CA THR A 137 3.93 -18.79 4.78
C THR A 137 3.52 -18.45 3.35
N LEU A 138 3.85 -17.25 2.86
CA LEU A 138 3.57 -16.87 1.48
C LEU A 138 4.35 -17.72 0.46
N ASN A 139 5.64 -17.96 0.73
CA ASN A 139 6.48 -18.79 -0.13
C ASN A 139 5.92 -20.22 -0.24
N ASP A 140 5.59 -20.82 0.90
CA ASP A 140 5.04 -22.19 0.96
C ASP A 140 3.69 -22.27 0.23
N PHE A 141 2.82 -21.28 0.41
CA PHE A 141 1.55 -21.20 -0.30
C PHE A 141 1.75 -21.16 -1.82
N LEU A 142 2.62 -20.26 -2.29
CA LEU A 142 2.91 -20.10 -3.72
C LEU A 142 3.58 -21.35 -4.31
N ALA A 143 4.48 -21.99 -3.56
CA ALA A 143 5.16 -23.21 -3.99
C ALA A 143 4.19 -24.39 -4.12
N HIS A 144 3.21 -24.48 -3.21
CA HIS A 144 2.17 -25.50 -3.26
C HIS A 144 1.17 -25.28 -4.39
N HIS A 145 0.61 -24.07 -4.48
CA HIS A 145 -0.50 -23.78 -5.41
C HIS A 145 -0.04 -23.42 -6.83
N SER A 146 1.20 -22.94 -6.98
CA SER A 146 1.68 -22.41 -8.26
C SER A 146 3.20 -22.49 -8.39
N PRO A 147 3.81 -23.69 -8.34
CA PRO A 147 5.27 -23.83 -8.28
C PRO A 147 5.99 -23.23 -9.50
N ASN A 148 5.37 -23.31 -10.68
CA ASN A 148 6.04 -23.04 -11.95
C ASN A 148 5.73 -21.66 -12.54
N ASN A 149 4.57 -21.08 -12.21
CA ASN A 149 4.17 -19.79 -12.78
C ASN A 149 4.98 -18.63 -12.20
N THR A 150 4.90 -17.48 -12.88
CA THR A 150 5.49 -16.22 -12.41
C THR A 150 4.59 -15.59 -11.33
N PHE A 151 3.30 -15.50 -11.63
CA PHE A 151 2.25 -15.01 -10.73
C PHE A 151 1.63 -16.16 -9.93
N LEU A 152 0.60 -15.90 -9.11
CA LEU A 152 -0.18 -16.96 -8.48
C LEU A 152 -0.80 -17.86 -9.56
N PHE A 153 -1.17 -17.30 -10.70
CA PHE A 153 -1.58 -18.05 -11.88
C PHE A 153 -0.75 -17.60 -13.11
N GLU A 154 -1.28 -17.76 -14.31
CA GLU A 154 -0.55 -17.49 -15.55
C GLU A 154 -0.30 -15.98 -15.76
N GLU A 155 -1.22 -15.13 -15.30
CA GLU A 155 -1.20 -13.68 -15.49
C GLU A 155 -1.30 -12.93 -14.15
N PHE A 156 -0.99 -11.63 -14.17
CA PHE A 156 -1.17 -10.74 -13.02
C PHE A 156 -2.66 -10.57 -12.73
N GLY A 157 -3.12 -11.07 -11.58
CA GLY A 157 -4.54 -11.11 -11.21
C GLY A 157 -4.87 -10.34 -9.93
N LEU A 158 -5.95 -10.74 -9.28
CA LEU A 158 -6.48 -10.07 -8.10
C LEU A 158 -5.48 -10.11 -6.93
N ALA A 159 -4.85 -11.26 -6.68
CA ALA A 159 -3.90 -11.42 -5.58
C ALA A 159 -2.69 -10.49 -5.77
N GLU A 160 -2.15 -10.40 -6.98
CA GLU A 160 -1.05 -9.48 -7.31
C GLU A 160 -1.47 -8.01 -7.12
N ALA A 161 -2.69 -7.63 -7.52
CA ALA A 161 -3.20 -6.27 -7.31
C ALA A 161 -3.29 -5.90 -5.82
N VAL A 162 -3.58 -6.88 -4.95
CA VAL A 162 -3.63 -6.70 -3.49
C VAL A 162 -2.24 -6.56 -2.87
N TYR A 163 -1.30 -7.44 -3.26
CA TYR A 163 0.02 -7.55 -2.62
C TYR A 163 1.06 -6.60 -3.18
N THR A 164 0.99 -6.20 -4.46
CA THR A 164 2.00 -5.32 -5.06
C THR A 164 2.16 -4.01 -4.29
N PRO A 165 1.08 -3.29 -3.91
CA PRO A 165 1.21 -2.08 -3.12
C PRO A 165 1.89 -2.32 -1.77
N LEU A 166 1.66 -3.47 -1.12
CA LEU A 166 2.28 -3.82 0.16
C LEU A 166 3.79 -4.02 0.00
N PHE A 167 4.22 -4.77 -1.01
CA PHE A 167 5.65 -4.93 -1.33
C PHE A 167 6.32 -3.58 -1.60
N MET A 168 5.64 -2.67 -2.30
CA MET A 168 6.15 -1.32 -2.53
C MET A 168 6.24 -0.51 -1.23
N ARG A 169 5.29 -0.65 -0.28
CA ARG A 169 5.40 0.03 1.02
C ARG A 169 6.57 -0.50 1.84
N PHE A 170 6.84 -1.79 1.78
CA PHE A 170 8.00 -2.36 2.49
C PHE A 170 9.36 -1.88 1.98
N TRP A 171 9.43 -1.07 0.91
CA TRP A 171 10.62 -0.27 0.63
C TRP A 171 11.03 0.65 1.79
N PHE A 172 10.10 1.06 2.67
CA PHE A 172 10.46 1.75 3.90
C PHE A 172 11.20 0.84 4.91
N LEU A 173 11.04 -0.48 4.84
CA LEU A 173 11.75 -1.43 5.71
C LEU A 173 13.16 -1.64 5.19
N ASP A 174 13.29 -1.79 3.86
CA ASP A 174 14.60 -1.81 3.20
C ASP A 174 15.38 -0.53 3.54
N TYR A 175 14.73 0.63 3.45
CA TYR A 175 15.37 1.90 3.74
C TYR A 175 15.64 2.12 5.23
N PHE A 176 14.62 2.22 6.08
CA PHE A 176 14.81 2.64 7.48
C PHE A 176 15.22 1.52 8.44
N GLU A 177 15.08 0.27 8.02
CA GLU A 177 15.33 -0.89 8.87
C GLU A 177 16.38 -1.84 8.29
N ASP A 178 16.98 -1.58 7.13
CA ASP A 178 17.90 -2.52 6.47
C ASP A 178 17.31 -3.94 6.37
N PHE A 179 16.00 -4.02 6.07
CA PHE A 179 15.26 -5.27 6.04
C PHE A 179 14.46 -5.44 4.74
N ASP A 180 14.80 -6.50 4.01
CA ASP A 180 14.03 -7.02 2.86
C ASP A 180 13.94 -8.55 2.97
N ILE A 181 13.15 -9.17 2.09
CA ILE A 181 13.09 -10.62 1.91
C ILE A 181 14.52 -11.15 1.64
N PRO A 182 15.05 -12.08 2.46
CA PRO A 182 16.38 -12.64 2.24
C PRO A 182 16.50 -13.29 0.86
N GLN A 183 17.60 -13.01 0.16
CA GLN A 183 17.89 -13.54 -1.18
C GLN A 183 18.42 -14.99 -1.11
N THR A 184 17.61 -15.89 -0.57
CA THR A 184 17.95 -17.30 -0.34
C THR A 184 16.93 -18.23 -1.00
N GLU A 185 17.31 -19.50 -1.18
CA GLU A 185 16.43 -20.52 -1.77
C GLU A 185 15.13 -20.71 -0.99
N GLU A 186 15.18 -20.49 0.33
CA GLU A 186 14.01 -20.55 1.22
C GLU A 186 12.85 -19.64 0.74
N PHE A 187 13.18 -18.49 0.16
CA PHE A 187 12.19 -17.50 -0.29
C PHE A 187 12.10 -17.40 -1.81
N ALA A 188 12.69 -18.33 -2.57
CA ALA A 188 12.86 -18.21 -4.02
C ALA A 188 11.53 -18.01 -4.76
N ARG A 189 10.47 -18.73 -4.37
CA ARG A 189 9.17 -18.64 -5.03
C ARG A 189 8.47 -17.30 -4.74
N LEU A 190 8.56 -16.82 -3.50
CA LEU A 190 8.08 -15.50 -3.10
C LEU A 190 8.87 -14.38 -3.81
N LEU A 191 10.21 -14.50 -3.91
CA LEU A 191 11.04 -13.52 -4.60
C LEU A 191 10.70 -13.41 -6.07
N LYS A 192 10.55 -14.55 -6.77
CA LYS A 192 10.09 -14.58 -8.17
C LYS A 192 8.77 -13.82 -8.33
N TRP A 193 7.83 -14.09 -7.42
CA TRP A 193 6.51 -13.45 -7.41
C TRP A 193 6.58 -11.95 -7.17
N ARG A 194 7.21 -11.53 -6.06
CA ARG A 194 7.34 -10.14 -5.64
C ARG A 194 8.04 -9.30 -6.72
N ASN A 195 9.12 -9.83 -7.30
CA ASN A 195 9.88 -9.10 -8.31
C ASN A 195 9.05 -8.89 -9.59
N ALA A 196 8.30 -9.90 -10.03
CA ALA A 196 7.41 -9.76 -11.17
C ALA A 196 6.25 -8.79 -10.90
N CYS A 197 5.67 -8.82 -9.69
CA CYS A 197 4.63 -7.89 -9.27
C CYS A 197 5.08 -6.43 -9.35
N VAL A 198 6.22 -6.12 -8.72
CA VAL A 198 6.75 -4.75 -8.66
C VAL A 198 7.26 -4.26 -10.03
N ALA A 199 7.73 -5.15 -10.90
CA ALA A 199 8.18 -4.80 -12.25
C ALA A 199 7.06 -4.65 -13.28
N HIS A 200 5.80 -4.95 -12.92
CA HIS A 200 4.69 -4.94 -13.87
C HIS A 200 4.38 -3.51 -14.38
N ALA A 201 3.97 -3.37 -15.64
CA ALA A 201 3.68 -2.05 -16.22
C ALA A 201 2.51 -1.32 -15.55
N ALA A 202 1.55 -2.07 -15.01
CA ALA A 202 0.37 -1.53 -14.33
C ALA A 202 0.65 -1.05 -12.89
N THR A 203 1.91 -1.02 -12.41
CA THR A 203 2.25 -0.78 -11.00
C THR A 203 3.15 0.45 -10.79
N GLN A 204 3.20 1.35 -11.79
CA GLN A 204 4.09 2.53 -11.82
C GLN A 204 3.48 3.81 -11.22
N GLN A 205 2.40 3.71 -10.43
CA GLN A 205 1.67 4.88 -9.89
C GLN A 205 2.49 5.69 -8.86
N VAL A 206 3.39 5.02 -8.14
CA VAL A 206 4.21 5.61 -7.08
C VAL A 206 5.64 5.12 -7.19
N SER A 207 6.58 5.88 -6.65
CA SER A 207 8.01 5.53 -6.67
C SER A 207 8.55 5.17 -5.28
N ARG A 208 9.70 4.50 -5.25
CA ARG A 208 10.43 4.21 -4.00
C ARG A 208 10.80 5.48 -3.25
N GLU A 209 11.27 6.50 -3.96
CA GLU A 209 11.65 7.78 -3.37
C GLU A 209 10.45 8.48 -2.73
N GLU A 210 9.33 8.53 -3.45
CA GLU A 210 8.09 9.11 -2.94
C GLU A 210 7.61 8.40 -1.67
N ILE A 211 7.56 7.06 -1.68
CA ILE A 211 7.16 6.28 -0.51
C ILE A 211 8.11 6.55 0.66
N VAL A 212 9.42 6.46 0.47
CA VAL A 212 10.37 6.66 1.58
C VAL A 212 10.27 8.08 2.15
N LYS A 213 10.15 9.11 1.30
CA LYS A 213 10.03 10.50 1.75
C LYS A 213 8.74 10.74 2.52
N LEU A 214 7.59 10.27 2.01
CA LEU A 214 6.29 10.52 2.63
C LEU A 214 6.08 9.67 3.90
N TYR A 215 6.71 8.50 4.01
CA TYR A 215 6.60 7.63 5.19
C TYR A 215 7.66 7.91 6.27
N TYR A 216 8.41 9.02 6.19
CA TYR A 216 9.42 9.33 7.21
C TYR A 216 8.84 9.42 8.63
N ASP A 217 7.69 10.08 8.81
CA ASP A 217 7.10 10.20 10.16
C ASP A 217 6.61 8.85 10.69
N TYR A 218 6.19 7.92 9.81
CA TYR A 218 5.91 6.53 10.21
C TYR A 218 7.17 5.89 10.79
N ALA A 219 8.33 6.09 10.17
CA ALA A 219 9.60 5.58 10.70
C ALA A 219 9.95 6.14 12.09
N LEU A 220 9.29 7.21 12.53
CA LEU A 220 9.45 7.81 13.85
C LEU A 220 8.27 7.56 14.82
N GLY A 221 7.35 6.66 14.43
CA GLY A 221 6.21 6.24 15.25
C GLY A 221 4.95 7.10 15.09
N ALA A 222 4.90 8.00 14.11
CA ALA A 222 3.75 8.86 13.83
C ALA A 222 3.09 8.48 12.50
N GLY A 223 2.05 7.65 12.60
CA GLY A 223 1.22 7.25 11.46
C GLY A 223 0.07 8.21 11.16
N ASN A 224 -0.56 8.04 10.00
CA ASN A 224 -1.82 8.67 9.61
C ASN A 224 -1.82 10.21 9.68
N GLY A 225 -0.70 10.84 9.29
CA GLY A 225 -0.57 12.30 9.27
C GLY A 225 -0.38 12.93 10.64
N ALA A 226 -0.18 12.13 11.70
CA ALA A 226 0.15 12.64 13.03
C ALA A 226 1.46 13.44 13.00
N LEU A 227 1.49 14.54 13.75
CA LEU A 227 2.66 15.42 13.83
C LEU A 227 3.56 14.99 15.00
N LEU A 228 4.84 14.78 14.70
CA LEU A 228 5.85 14.48 15.71
C LEU A 228 6.13 15.72 16.58
N ALA A 229 6.53 15.48 17.83
CA ALA A 229 6.93 16.58 18.72
C ALA A 229 8.10 17.38 18.11
N GLY A 230 7.98 18.70 18.11
CA GLY A 230 9.00 19.61 17.56
C GLY A 230 8.98 19.78 16.04
N ARG A 231 8.02 19.17 15.34
CA ARG A 231 7.78 19.38 13.91
C ARG A 231 6.61 20.34 13.70
N GLU A 232 6.67 21.13 12.65
CA GLU A 232 5.60 22.02 12.19
C GLU A 232 4.79 21.39 11.04
N LYS A 233 5.42 20.50 10.26
CA LYS A 233 4.77 19.83 9.12
C LYS A 233 4.98 18.33 9.16
N SER A 234 3.96 17.59 8.75
CA SER A 234 4.13 16.16 8.47
C SER A 234 4.92 15.97 7.17
N SER A 235 5.68 14.88 7.10
CA SER A 235 6.25 14.32 5.87
C SER A 235 5.20 14.08 4.77
N PHE A 236 3.93 13.89 5.13
CA PHE A 236 2.79 13.82 4.18
C PHE A 236 2.29 15.18 3.67
N ALA A 237 2.87 16.31 4.10
CA ALA A 237 2.49 17.63 3.57
C ALA A 237 2.61 17.65 2.04
N PHE A 238 1.76 18.41 1.35
CA PHE A 238 1.82 18.48 -0.12
C PHE A 238 2.85 19.47 -0.65
N THR A 239 3.22 20.45 0.18
CA THR A 239 4.13 21.53 -0.21
C THR A 239 5.21 21.76 0.85
N PRO A 240 6.51 21.79 0.47
CA PRO A 240 7.07 21.63 -0.89
C PRO A 240 6.83 20.24 -1.50
N ASP A 241 6.84 20.08 -2.82
CA ASP A 241 6.61 18.77 -3.46
C ASP A 241 7.73 17.78 -3.08
N TRP A 242 7.40 16.49 -2.94
CA TRP A 242 8.39 15.49 -2.51
C TRP A 242 9.59 15.38 -3.45
N ARG A 243 9.43 15.70 -4.75
CA ARG A 243 10.51 15.66 -5.74
C ARG A 243 11.62 16.67 -5.43
N ASP A 244 11.28 17.77 -4.78
CA ASP A 244 12.20 18.86 -4.44
C ASP A 244 12.83 18.69 -3.04
N ARG A 245 12.42 17.68 -2.28
CA ARG A 245 12.93 17.40 -0.93
C ARG A 245 14.21 16.56 -0.98
N PRO A 246 15.12 16.67 0.00
CA PRO A 246 16.21 15.70 0.16
C PRO A 246 15.69 14.32 0.57
N TRP A 247 16.53 13.30 0.44
CA TRP A 247 16.27 12.00 1.08
C TRP A 247 16.31 12.17 2.61
N PRO A 248 15.37 11.57 3.35
CA PRO A 248 15.41 11.58 4.80
C PRO A 248 16.60 10.79 5.33
N PRO A 249 17.04 11.01 6.58
CA PRO A 249 18.06 10.16 7.18
C PRO A 249 17.56 8.71 7.28
N LYS A 250 18.46 7.78 6.97
CA LYS A 250 18.18 6.34 6.95
C LYS A 250 18.03 5.75 8.36
N ASP A 251 18.92 6.13 9.27
CA ASP A 251 18.95 5.61 10.64
C ASP A 251 17.87 6.27 11.50
N LYS A 252 16.70 5.62 11.54
CA LYS A 252 15.55 6.09 12.31
C LYS A 252 15.73 6.02 13.84
N TYR A 253 16.74 5.28 14.33
CA TYR A 253 16.99 5.13 15.77
C TYR A 253 17.97 6.17 16.29
N ALA A 254 18.94 6.59 15.47
CA ALA A 254 19.97 7.55 15.86
C ALA A 254 19.61 9.01 15.56
N HIS A 255 18.83 9.29 14.51
CA HIS A 255 18.57 10.67 14.07
C HIS A 255 17.09 10.96 13.82
N ARG A 256 16.62 12.10 14.37
CA ARG A 256 15.29 12.65 14.12
C ARG A 256 15.45 13.97 13.37
N ALA A 257 15.15 13.95 12.08
CA ALA A 257 15.27 15.11 11.22
C ALA A 257 14.21 16.18 11.55
N SER A 258 14.67 17.43 11.54
CA SER A 258 13.87 18.64 11.57
C SER A 258 13.10 18.85 10.25
N ASP A 259 12.15 19.81 10.24
CA ASP A 259 11.46 20.21 9.02
C ASP A 259 12.41 20.74 7.95
N GLN A 260 13.47 21.46 8.34
CA GLN A 260 14.47 21.99 7.41
C GLN A 260 15.31 20.88 6.77
N GLU A 261 15.76 19.90 7.55
CA GLU A 261 16.52 18.74 7.03
C GLU A 261 15.69 17.89 6.07
N LEU A 262 14.37 17.86 6.22
CA LEU A 262 13.44 17.18 5.32
C LEU A 262 13.00 18.05 4.13
N GLY A 263 13.43 19.31 4.05
CA GLY A 263 12.99 20.26 3.04
C GLY A 263 11.49 20.58 3.12
N LEU A 264 10.89 20.49 4.31
CA LEU A 264 9.47 20.82 4.55
C LEU A 264 9.26 22.32 4.79
N THR A 265 10.30 23.01 5.25
CA THR A 265 10.37 24.47 5.43
C THR A 265 11.61 25.02 4.73
N ALA A 266 11.59 26.32 4.43
CA ALA A 266 12.73 27.04 3.89
C ALA A 266 13.88 27.12 4.90
#